data_AF-A0A1J5DX40-F1
#
_entry.id   AF-A0A1J5DX40-F1
#
_cell.length_a   1.000
_cell.length_b   1.000
_cell.length_c   1.000
_cell.angle_alpha   90.00
_cell.angle_beta   90.00
_cell.angle_gamma   90.00
#
_symmetry.space_group_name_H-M   'P 1'
#
loop_
_entity.id
_entity.type
_entity.pdbx_description
1 polymer ?
#
loop_
_entity_poly.entity_id
_entity_poly.type
_entity_poly.pdbx_seq_one_letter_code
_entity_poly.pdbx_strand_id
1 'polypeptide(L)'
;MPMPQSFTSSLLLAALLGSCTVGCERELSDQPQPLRPLVYTEANPEEDVSNDVVALMPRFTVPEDLGLAVFQGLVEHDRELFEESFVTGPELVALVRTSADRSQEMASELLATSESVWSLFLPSEPSEEPVGGLTSRLRVVEFKVGKGRDIAGKVGKPGKDDVVQHWGNELRLELRDSKKIFTLRVPKIVKTKNGWKVAQALEVDPTLRTYLESGMHLKPELLTSQHYPFPLEVGNFWKYRVEYVGGRRPIDPAKEDAEEAPAPAPDKTPTAATLSGAAVPDANPTPVDVPARVENPTITIKVTDIARRDGFLIATFAKEVQDGEITTETFRQLVTTRRIFPCTRDCIQNIDDIAYLLGYMSQQTPVFVFPLVPGASWGVAGRSGEHDRYEVKPELQSDASVPAGDFSDAIVIGGSIGEGHEERLFVPGTGVVLRKVRSGLGPRTEVMVEYRLLL
;
A
#
# COMPACT_ATOMS: atom_id res chain seq x y z
N MET A 1 20.31 0.55 50.70
CA MET A 1 19.03 1.03 50.17
C MET A 1 18.24 -0.18 49.70
N PRO A 2 17.07 -0.46 50.29
CA PRO A 2 16.38 -1.71 50.10
C PRO A 2 15.47 -1.69 48.85
N MET A 3 15.42 -2.83 48.15
CA MET A 3 14.36 -3.16 47.20
C MET A 3 13.03 -3.43 47.94
N PRO A 4 11.91 -3.21 47.25
CA PRO A 4 10.82 -4.20 47.24
C PRO A 4 10.20 -4.30 45.83
N GLN A 5 9.41 -5.29 45.44
CA GLN A 5 8.99 -6.57 45.97
C GLN A 5 8.31 -7.29 44.78
N SER A 6 8.58 -8.57 44.63
CA SER A 6 7.91 -9.53 43.77
C SER A 6 6.44 -9.71 44.16
N PHE A 7 5.51 -9.64 43.20
CA PHE A 7 4.16 -10.18 43.33
C PHE A 7 4.05 -11.49 42.56
N THR A 8 4.02 -12.59 43.30
CA THR A 8 3.43 -13.87 42.90
C THR A 8 2.10 -14.01 43.65
N SER A 9 1.02 -14.31 42.94
CA SER A 9 -0.10 -15.05 43.51
C SER A 9 -0.86 -15.79 42.43
N SER A 10 -0.94 -17.09 42.67
CA SER A 10 -1.61 -18.12 41.90
C SER A 10 -3.04 -18.33 42.41
N LEU A 11 -3.75 -19.21 41.68
CA LEU A 11 -4.98 -19.94 42.00
C LEU A 11 -6.32 -19.27 41.61
N LEU A 12 -6.99 -19.79 40.57
CA LEU A 12 -7.84 -21.00 40.52
C LEU A 12 -9.21 -20.79 41.19
N LEU A 13 -10.26 -20.65 40.36
CA LEU A 13 -11.48 -21.42 40.56
C LEU A 13 -12.23 -21.60 39.23
N ALA A 14 -12.46 -22.88 38.92
CA ALA A 14 -13.32 -23.37 37.86
C ALA A 14 -14.80 -23.22 38.25
N ALA A 15 -15.69 -23.13 37.26
CA ALA A 15 -16.74 -24.14 37.02
C ALA A 15 -17.86 -23.64 36.08
N LEU A 16 -18.20 -24.52 35.14
CA LEU A 16 -19.56 -24.88 34.68
C LEU A 16 -20.46 -23.79 34.08
N LEU A 17 -20.72 -23.95 32.78
CA LEU A 17 -22.02 -23.98 32.08
C LEU A 17 -21.65 -24.25 30.61
N GLY A 18 -22.12 -25.27 29.92
CA GLY A 18 -23.48 -25.78 29.88
C GLY A 18 -23.84 -25.82 28.38
N SER A 19 -23.69 -27.00 27.79
CA SER A 19 -24.00 -27.37 26.42
C SER A 19 -25.42 -27.01 26.00
N CYS A 20 -25.59 -26.50 24.78
CA CYS A 20 -26.80 -26.64 23.95
C CYS A 20 -26.42 -26.43 22.48
N THR A 21 -26.10 -27.53 21.81
CA THR A 21 -26.11 -27.65 20.35
C THR A 21 -27.57 -27.65 19.87
N VAL A 22 -27.98 -26.64 19.12
CA VAL A 22 -29.20 -26.71 18.31
C VAL A 22 -28.77 -26.57 16.85
N GLY A 23 -28.64 -27.72 16.19
CA GLY A 23 -28.56 -27.80 14.75
C GLY A 23 -29.93 -27.48 14.17
N CYS A 24 -30.04 -26.36 13.46
CA CYS A 24 -31.15 -26.12 12.56
C CYS A 24 -30.73 -26.62 11.16
N GLU A 25 -31.02 -27.89 10.88
CA GLU A 25 -31.13 -28.37 9.50
C GLU A 25 -32.30 -27.63 8.86
N ARG A 26 -31.98 -26.75 7.91
CA ARG A 26 -32.96 -26.02 7.11
C ARG A 26 -33.16 -26.81 5.83
N GLU A 27 -34.20 -27.62 5.78
CA GLU A 27 -34.69 -28.24 4.55
C GLU A 27 -35.04 -27.15 3.54
N LEU A 28 -34.29 -27.10 2.43
CA LEU A 28 -34.65 -26.33 1.25
C LEU A 28 -35.82 -27.02 0.56
N SER A 29 -37.01 -26.46 0.76
CA SER A 29 -38.23 -26.84 0.04
C SER A 29 -38.14 -26.36 -1.42
N ASP A 30 -37.91 -27.31 -2.34
CA ASP A 30 -38.03 -27.16 -3.81
C ASP A 30 -39.51 -27.03 -4.26
N GLN A 31 -40.19 -25.97 -3.81
CA GLN A 31 -41.49 -25.60 -4.38
C GLN A 31 -41.36 -24.37 -5.28
N PRO A 32 -41.71 -24.47 -6.58
CA PRO A 32 -41.72 -23.32 -7.47
C PRO A 32 -42.78 -22.33 -6.98
N GLN A 33 -42.34 -21.12 -6.62
CA GLN A 33 -43.27 -20.06 -6.22
C GLN A 33 -44.19 -19.70 -7.40
N PRO A 34 -45.52 -19.58 -7.18
CA PRO A 34 -46.42 -19.10 -8.22
C PRO A 34 -46.11 -17.63 -8.53
N LEU A 35 -45.93 -17.34 -9.82
CA LEU A 35 -45.74 -15.99 -10.36
C LEU A 35 -46.92 -15.10 -9.91
N ARG A 36 -46.62 -14.04 -9.15
CA ARG A 36 -47.61 -13.03 -8.80
C ARG A 36 -47.93 -12.18 -10.04
N PRO A 37 -49.21 -11.89 -10.32
CA PRO A 37 -49.57 -11.00 -11.42
C PRO A 37 -49.04 -9.59 -11.17
N LEU A 38 -48.34 -9.04 -12.16
CA LEU A 38 -47.93 -7.64 -12.21
C LEU A 38 -49.19 -6.77 -12.27
N VAL A 39 -49.53 -6.13 -11.16
CA VAL A 39 -50.55 -5.09 -11.11
C VAL A 39 -49.95 -3.83 -11.74
N TYR A 40 -50.35 -3.54 -12.97
CA TYR A 40 -50.14 -2.22 -13.57
C TYR A 40 -51.13 -1.25 -12.93
N THR A 41 -50.67 -0.45 -11.98
CA THR A 41 -51.38 0.78 -11.58
C THR A 41 -51.13 1.83 -12.64
N GLU A 42 -52.16 2.12 -13.44
CA GLU A 42 -52.20 3.26 -14.35
C GLU A 42 -51.98 4.55 -13.55
N ALA A 43 -50.89 5.25 -13.87
CA ALA A 43 -50.57 6.54 -13.28
C ALA A 43 -51.55 7.59 -13.82
N ASN A 44 -52.20 8.27 -12.89
CA ASN A 44 -53.10 9.39 -13.12
C ASN A 44 -52.30 10.59 -13.67
N PRO A 45 -52.53 11.08 -14.91
CA PRO A 45 -51.71 12.13 -15.49
C PRO A 45 -52.46 13.46 -15.42
N GLU A 46 -52.62 14.04 -14.22
CA GLU A 46 -53.19 15.38 -14.07
C GLU A 46 -52.99 15.91 -12.62
N GLU A 47 -51.74 15.96 -12.16
CA GLU A 47 -51.37 16.88 -11.08
C GLU A 47 -50.40 17.91 -11.65
N ASP A 48 -50.95 19.10 -11.87
CA ASP A 48 -50.29 20.34 -12.20
C ASP A 48 -49.29 20.63 -11.06
N VAL A 49 -48.04 20.19 -11.24
CA VAL A 49 -46.93 20.51 -10.33
C VAL A 49 -46.66 21.99 -10.48
N SER A 50 -47.38 22.81 -9.71
CA SER A 50 -46.95 24.15 -9.39
C SER A 50 -45.50 24.03 -8.89
N ASN A 51 -44.57 24.48 -9.72
CA ASN A 51 -43.20 24.82 -9.33
C ASN A 51 -43.27 25.92 -8.26
N ASP A 52 -43.74 25.57 -7.07
CA ASP A 52 -43.42 26.30 -5.87
C ASP A 52 -41.92 26.19 -5.76
N VAL A 53 -41.26 27.27 -6.18
CA VAL A 53 -39.86 27.54 -5.91
C VAL A 53 -39.75 27.55 -4.39
N VAL A 54 -39.58 26.37 -3.81
CA VAL A 54 -39.12 26.20 -2.44
C VAL A 54 -37.82 26.98 -2.43
N ALA A 55 -37.86 28.17 -1.84
CA ALA A 55 -36.68 29.00 -1.68
C ALA A 55 -35.73 28.15 -0.83
N LEU A 56 -34.80 27.47 -1.50
CA LEU A 56 -33.81 26.62 -0.89
C LEU A 56 -33.06 27.52 0.10
N MET A 57 -33.34 27.32 1.39
CA MET A 57 -32.64 28.07 2.43
C MET A 57 -31.15 27.81 2.24
N PRO A 58 -30.29 28.85 2.35
CA PRO A 58 -28.86 28.67 2.16
C PRO A 58 -28.36 27.60 3.11
N ARG A 59 -27.84 26.49 2.57
CA ARG A 59 -27.50 25.29 3.33
C ARG A 59 -26.27 25.50 4.22
N PHE A 60 -25.33 26.34 3.78
CA PHE A 60 -24.06 26.60 4.45
C PHE A 60 -23.98 28.07 4.88
N THR A 61 -24.64 28.41 5.99
CA THR A 61 -24.80 29.81 6.42
C THR A 61 -23.54 30.39 7.04
N VAL A 62 -22.76 29.55 7.73
CA VAL A 62 -21.43 29.87 8.26
C VAL A 62 -20.35 29.01 7.56
N PRO A 63 -19.10 29.48 7.47
CA PRO A 63 -18.01 28.72 6.85
C PRO A 63 -17.81 27.31 7.43
N GLU A 64 -18.05 27.14 8.71
CA GLU A 64 -17.91 25.87 9.43
C GLU A 64 -18.91 24.82 8.93
N ASP A 65 -20.13 25.22 8.56
CA ASP A 65 -21.15 24.33 7.97
C ASP A 65 -20.63 23.74 6.65
N LEU A 66 -19.98 24.57 5.81
CA LEU A 66 -19.36 24.13 4.56
C LEU A 66 -18.23 23.13 4.82
N GLY A 67 -17.38 23.41 5.82
CA GLY A 67 -16.29 22.50 6.20
C GLY A 67 -16.82 21.12 6.62
N LEU A 68 -17.89 21.08 7.40
CA LEU A 68 -18.54 19.83 7.80
C LEU A 68 -19.21 19.11 6.62
N ALA A 69 -19.87 19.84 5.73
CA ALA A 69 -20.50 19.27 4.53
C ALA A 69 -19.46 18.65 3.58
N VAL A 70 -18.32 19.32 3.38
CA VAL A 70 -17.20 18.77 2.59
C VAL A 70 -16.67 17.48 3.23
N PHE A 71 -16.52 17.45 4.55
CA PHE A 71 -16.11 16.23 5.26
C PHE A 71 -17.12 15.10 5.06
N GLN A 72 -18.41 15.36 5.32
CA GLN A 72 -19.49 14.38 5.20
C GLN A 72 -19.58 13.83 3.78
N GLY A 73 -19.56 14.69 2.76
CA GLY A 73 -19.54 14.26 1.36
C GLY A 73 -18.41 13.28 1.10
N LEU A 74 -17.18 13.60 1.54
CA LEU A 74 -16.01 12.74 1.33
C LEU A 74 -16.07 11.40 2.08
N VAL A 75 -16.48 11.39 3.35
CA VAL A 75 -16.44 10.19 4.20
C VAL A 75 -17.66 9.28 4.08
N GLU A 76 -18.81 9.83 3.69
CA GLU A 76 -20.05 9.07 3.46
C GLU A 76 -20.27 8.75 1.96
N HIS A 77 -19.32 9.17 1.12
CA HIS A 77 -19.39 9.07 -0.34
C HIS A 77 -20.66 9.68 -0.94
N ASP A 78 -21.20 10.72 -0.29
CA ASP A 78 -22.32 11.53 -0.79
C ASP A 78 -21.83 12.50 -1.87
N ARG A 79 -21.96 12.07 -3.12
CA ARG A 79 -21.51 12.82 -4.28
C ARG A 79 -22.27 14.14 -4.45
N GLU A 80 -23.57 14.14 -4.15
CA GLU A 80 -24.42 15.31 -4.32
C GLU A 80 -24.02 16.40 -3.32
N LEU A 81 -23.85 16.04 -2.04
CA LEU A 81 -23.38 16.98 -1.01
C LEU A 81 -21.97 17.52 -1.29
N PHE A 82 -21.09 16.67 -1.82
CA PHE A 82 -19.75 17.09 -2.23
C PHE A 82 -19.80 18.11 -3.37
N GLU A 83 -20.53 17.83 -4.45
CA GLU A 83 -20.67 18.75 -5.59
C GLU A 83 -21.38 20.05 -5.20
N GLU A 84 -22.43 19.96 -4.38
CA GLU A 84 -23.16 21.13 -3.86
C GLU A 84 -22.23 22.04 -3.06
N SER A 85 -21.19 21.51 -2.42
CA SER A 85 -20.22 22.32 -1.67
C SER A 85 -19.38 23.25 -2.55
N PHE A 86 -19.35 23.05 -3.87
CA PHE A 86 -18.59 23.89 -4.81
C PHE A 86 -19.44 25.02 -5.41
N VAL A 87 -18.76 26.08 -5.82
CA VAL A 87 -19.40 27.19 -6.53
C VAL A 87 -19.80 26.76 -7.94
N THR A 88 -21.04 27.07 -8.32
CA THR A 88 -21.58 26.76 -9.65
C THR A 88 -21.28 27.86 -10.68
N GLY A 89 -21.41 27.56 -11.97
CA GLY A 89 -21.27 28.55 -13.05
C GLY A 89 -22.14 29.80 -12.86
N PRO A 90 -23.46 29.67 -12.62
CA PRO A 90 -24.34 30.82 -12.36
C PRO A 90 -23.93 31.66 -11.14
N GLU A 91 -23.46 31.02 -10.06
CA GLU A 91 -22.96 31.73 -8.89
C GLU A 91 -21.66 32.49 -9.20
N LEU A 92 -20.76 31.91 -9.99
CA LEU A 92 -19.55 32.59 -10.46
C LEU A 92 -19.86 33.80 -11.36
N VAL A 93 -20.87 33.71 -12.24
CA VAL A 93 -21.34 34.87 -13.03
C VAL A 93 -21.75 36.02 -12.11
N ALA A 94 -22.51 35.71 -11.06
CA ALA A 94 -22.96 36.72 -10.10
C ALA A 94 -21.80 37.35 -9.29
N LEU A 95 -20.75 36.58 -9.01
CA LEU A 95 -19.59 37.04 -8.23
C LEU A 95 -18.54 37.80 -9.06
N VAL A 96 -18.18 37.29 -10.24
CA VAL A 96 -17.00 37.74 -11.00
C VAL A 96 -17.37 38.52 -12.26
N ARG A 97 -18.66 38.57 -12.63
CA ARG A 97 -19.16 39.26 -13.84
C ARG A 97 -18.51 38.77 -15.14
N THR A 98 -18.16 37.48 -15.19
CA THR A 98 -17.70 36.78 -16.39
C THR A 98 -18.88 36.28 -17.21
N SER A 99 -18.64 35.88 -18.47
CA SER A 99 -19.67 35.22 -19.28
C SER A 99 -20.12 33.91 -18.64
N ALA A 100 -21.37 33.51 -18.92
CA ALA A 100 -21.93 32.26 -18.40
C ALA A 100 -21.07 31.05 -18.78
N ASP A 101 -20.67 30.94 -20.05
CA ASP A 101 -19.88 29.83 -20.56
C ASP A 101 -18.53 29.69 -19.84
N ARG A 102 -17.79 30.80 -19.71
CA ARG A 102 -16.49 30.81 -19.02
C ARG A 102 -16.63 30.47 -17.54
N SER A 103 -17.71 30.93 -16.90
CA SER A 103 -17.96 30.65 -15.49
C SER A 103 -18.31 29.18 -15.28
N GLN A 104 -19.07 28.58 -16.20
CA GLN A 104 -19.37 27.16 -16.18
C GLN A 104 -18.10 26.32 -16.39
N GLU A 105 -17.25 26.68 -17.35
CA GLU A 105 -15.96 26.03 -17.60
C GLU A 105 -15.08 26.05 -16.33
N MET A 106 -14.95 27.21 -15.68
CA MET A 106 -14.19 27.35 -14.44
C MET A 106 -14.75 26.51 -13.28
N ALA A 107 -16.07 26.44 -13.13
CA ALA A 107 -16.72 25.62 -12.11
C ALA A 107 -16.48 24.12 -12.38
N SER A 108 -16.59 23.69 -13.64
CA SER A 108 -16.32 22.31 -14.05
C SER A 108 -14.84 21.94 -13.84
N GLU A 109 -13.91 22.81 -14.21
CA GLU A 109 -12.46 22.59 -14.00
C GLU A 109 -12.11 22.48 -12.51
N LEU A 110 -12.74 23.33 -11.68
CA LEU A 110 -12.59 23.29 -10.23
C LEU A 110 -13.03 21.94 -9.64
N LEU A 111 -14.20 21.45 -10.04
CA LEU A 111 -14.71 20.16 -9.58
C LEU A 111 -13.83 19.02 -10.11
N ALA A 112 -13.47 19.03 -11.40
CA ALA A 112 -12.62 18.02 -12.02
C ALA A 112 -11.23 17.93 -11.36
N THR A 113 -10.63 19.07 -10.97
CA THR A 113 -9.36 19.07 -10.24
C THR A 113 -9.51 18.47 -8.84
N SER A 114 -10.65 18.73 -8.19
CA SER A 114 -10.98 18.21 -6.85
C SER A 114 -11.40 16.74 -6.87
N GLU A 115 -11.70 16.17 -8.03
CA GLU A 115 -12.03 14.76 -8.22
C GLU A 115 -10.91 13.85 -7.70
N SER A 116 -9.66 14.26 -7.90
CA SER A 116 -8.50 13.54 -7.38
C SER A 116 -8.50 13.41 -5.85
N VAL A 117 -9.10 14.37 -5.13
CA VAL A 117 -9.30 14.30 -3.68
C VAL A 117 -10.45 13.37 -3.35
N TRP A 118 -11.57 13.50 -4.05
CA TRP A 118 -12.73 12.61 -3.90
C TRP A 118 -12.33 11.13 -4.04
N SER A 119 -11.60 10.78 -5.11
CA SER A 119 -11.18 9.40 -5.37
C SER A 119 -10.26 8.82 -4.30
N LEU A 120 -9.55 9.64 -3.52
CA LEU A 120 -8.70 9.14 -2.42
C LEU A 120 -9.50 8.62 -1.22
N PHE A 121 -10.76 9.04 -1.07
CA PHE A 121 -11.63 8.64 0.04
C PHE A 121 -12.53 7.44 -0.33
N LEU A 122 -12.60 7.08 -1.62
CA LEU A 122 -13.36 5.93 -2.07
C LEU A 122 -12.56 4.63 -1.84
N PRO A 123 -13.16 3.60 -1.23
CA PRO A 123 -12.59 2.26 -1.30
C PRO A 123 -12.65 1.77 -2.76
N SER A 124 -11.79 0.81 -3.12
CA SER A 124 -11.89 0.20 -4.46
C SER A 124 -13.13 -0.68 -4.55
N GLU A 125 -13.50 -1.32 -3.44
CA GLU A 125 -14.72 -2.08 -3.30
C GLU A 125 -15.46 -1.74 -1.98
N PRO A 126 -16.80 -1.68 -1.97
CA PRO A 126 -17.56 -1.47 -0.74
C PRO A 126 -17.28 -2.51 0.36
N SER A 127 -16.84 -3.71 -0.05
CA SER A 127 -16.45 -4.81 0.85
C SER A 127 -15.24 -4.47 1.73
N GLU A 128 -14.40 -3.51 1.31
CA GLU A 128 -13.15 -3.13 1.98
C GLU A 128 -13.36 -2.11 3.11
N GLU A 129 -14.54 -1.47 3.15
CA GLU A 129 -14.82 -0.34 4.03
C GLU A 129 -15.12 -0.78 5.48
N PRO A 130 -14.43 -0.25 6.52
CA PRO A 130 -14.67 -0.65 7.90
C PRO A 130 -16.12 -0.46 8.34
N VAL A 131 -16.55 -1.21 9.36
CA VAL A 131 -17.88 -1.04 9.95
C VAL A 131 -18.04 0.40 10.45
N GLY A 132 -19.06 1.12 9.95
CA GLY A 132 -19.26 2.54 10.23
C GLY A 132 -18.51 3.49 9.29
N GLY A 133 -17.91 2.97 8.23
CA GLY A 133 -17.26 3.76 7.19
C GLY A 133 -16.03 4.51 7.67
N LEU A 134 -15.57 5.48 6.87
CA LEU A 134 -14.38 6.26 7.23
C LEU A 134 -14.59 7.13 8.50
N THR A 135 -15.84 7.44 8.87
CA THR A 135 -16.18 8.15 10.11
C THR A 135 -15.84 7.36 11.39
N SER A 136 -15.73 6.03 11.28
CA SER A 136 -15.24 5.15 12.34
C SER A 136 -13.74 5.32 12.61
N ARG A 137 -13.00 5.92 11.67
CA ARG A 137 -11.54 6.14 11.75
C ARG A 137 -11.18 7.60 11.92
N LEU A 138 -11.85 8.49 11.22
CA LEU A 138 -11.58 9.93 11.21
C LEU A 138 -12.70 10.70 11.91
N ARG A 139 -12.34 11.75 12.64
CA ARG A 139 -13.30 12.73 13.15
C ARG A 139 -12.85 14.15 12.84
N VAL A 140 -13.80 15.03 12.56
CA VAL A 140 -13.51 16.47 12.43
C VAL A 140 -13.13 17.02 13.80
N VAL A 141 -11.99 17.70 13.88
CA VAL A 141 -11.57 18.46 15.06
C VAL A 141 -12.06 19.89 14.95
N GLU A 142 -11.72 20.54 13.83
CA GLU A 142 -12.08 21.91 13.57
C GLU A 142 -12.06 22.20 12.06
N PHE A 143 -12.90 23.14 11.63
CA PHE A 143 -12.74 23.83 10.36
C PHE A 143 -12.18 25.22 10.65
N LYS A 144 -10.86 25.37 10.47
CA LYS A 144 -10.17 26.62 10.74
C LYS A 144 -10.37 27.57 9.57
N VAL A 145 -11.21 28.57 9.79
CA VAL A 145 -11.52 29.61 8.81
C VAL A 145 -10.32 30.53 8.61
N GLY A 146 -9.97 30.73 7.34
CA GLY A 146 -8.85 31.55 6.92
C GLY A 146 -9.11 33.05 7.00
N LYS A 147 -8.19 33.85 6.46
CA LYS A 147 -8.29 35.32 6.50
C LYS A 147 -9.46 35.79 5.64
N GLY A 148 -10.37 36.54 6.27
CA GLY A 148 -11.49 37.19 5.61
C GLY A 148 -11.02 38.23 4.59
N ARG A 149 -11.65 38.25 3.41
CA ARG A 149 -11.36 39.17 2.32
C ARG A 149 -12.65 39.73 1.71
N ASP A 150 -12.53 40.95 1.20
CA ASP A 150 -13.57 41.59 0.40
C ASP A 150 -13.66 40.97 -1.01
N ILE A 151 -14.59 41.47 -1.82
CA ILE A 151 -14.80 40.97 -3.20
C ILE A 151 -13.57 41.20 -4.09
N ALA A 152 -12.78 42.23 -3.81
CA ALA A 152 -11.53 42.54 -4.51
C ALA A 152 -10.34 41.70 -4.01
N GLY A 153 -10.54 40.83 -3.02
CA GLY A 153 -9.51 40.01 -2.42
C GLY A 153 -8.61 40.76 -1.43
N LYS A 154 -8.95 41.97 -0.99
CA LYS A 154 -8.21 42.68 0.07
C LYS A 154 -8.59 42.11 1.43
N VAL A 155 -7.63 42.06 2.36
CA VAL A 155 -7.89 41.57 3.72
C VAL A 155 -8.87 42.52 4.41
N GLY A 156 -10.05 41.98 4.76
CA GLY A 156 -11.11 42.73 5.42
C GLY A 156 -10.89 42.80 6.93
N LYS A 157 -11.31 43.91 7.53
CA LYS A 157 -11.39 44.09 8.98
C LYS A 157 -12.71 43.49 9.50
N PRO A 158 -12.66 42.52 10.44
CA PRO A 158 -13.87 41.96 11.03
C PRO A 158 -14.80 43.05 11.56
N GLY A 159 -16.08 42.98 11.19
CA GLY A 159 -17.12 43.93 11.63
C GLY A 159 -17.12 45.31 10.95
N LYS A 160 -16.15 45.61 10.07
CA LYS A 160 -16.12 46.86 9.31
C LYS A 160 -16.29 46.65 7.82
N ASP A 161 -15.62 45.64 7.27
CA ASP A 161 -15.65 45.34 5.86
C ASP A 161 -16.59 44.15 5.58
N ASP A 162 -17.25 44.14 4.43
CA ASP A 162 -18.09 43.02 4.00
C ASP A 162 -17.19 41.86 3.55
N VAL A 163 -17.02 40.88 4.44
CA VAL A 163 -16.21 39.69 4.19
C VAL A 163 -17.03 38.69 3.37
N VAL A 164 -16.64 38.54 2.11
CA VAL A 164 -17.31 37.65 1.15
C VAL A 164 -16.42 36.49 0.71
N GLN A 165 -15.17 36.42 1.18
CA GLN A 165 -14.26 35.31 0.90
C GLN A 165 -13.40 34.99 2.13
N HIS A 166 -13.01 33.72 2.29
CA HIS A 166 -11.94 33.32 3.22
C HIS A 166 -10.88 32.50 2.51
N TRP A 167 -9.61 32.83 2.75
CA TRP A 167 -8.46 32.20 2.11
C TRP A 167 -7.56 31.51 3.13
N GLY A 168 -7.05 30.32 2.77
CA GLY A 168 -6.21 29.50 3.63
C GLY A 168 -7.01 28.77 4.71
N ASN A 169 -8.17 28.22 4.36
CA ASN A 169 -8.99 27.44 5.28
C ASN A 169 -8.44 26.01 5.40
N GLU A 170 -8.55 25.43 6.59
CA GLU A 170 -8.02 24.11 6.91
C GLU A 170 -9.09 23.29 7.63
N LEU A 171 -9.50 22.17 7.03
CA LEU A 171 -10.30 21.15 7.69
C LEU A 171 -9.35 20.16 8.39
N ARG A 172 -9.37 20.16 9.73
CA ARG A 172 -8.49 19.31 10.53
C ARG A 172 -9.22 18.05 10.96
N LEU A 173 -8.64 16.90 10.60
CA LEU A 173 -9.19 15.57 10.84
C LEU A 173 -8.29 14.84 11.81
N GLU A 174 -8.84 14.31 12.91
CA GLU A 174 -8.09 13.48 13.84
C GLU A 174 -8.34 12.01 13.52
N LEU A 175 -7.26 11.25 13.46
CA LEU A 175 -7.31 9.80 13.46
C LEU A 175 -7.65 9.33 14.88
N ARG A 176 -8.82 8.69 15.02
CA ARG A 176 -9.30 8.15 16.31
C ARG A 176 -8.24 7.25 16.94
N ASP A 177 -8.21 7.25 18.27
CA ASP A 177 -7.26 6.49 19.10
C ASP A 177 -5.79 6.85 18.88
N SER A 178 -5.52 7.97 18.21
CA SER A 178 -4.18 8.52 18.02
C SER A 178 -4.18 10.03 18.28
N LYS A 179 -2.99 10.63 18.39
CA LYS A 179 -2.82 12.10 18.43
C LYS A 179 -2.61 12.71 17.04
N LYS A 180 -2.74 11.92 15.98
CA LYS A 180 -2.44 12.36 14.62
C LYS A 180 -3.58 13.20 14.08
N ILE A 181 -3.25 14.44 13.76
CA ILE A 181 -4.13 15.36 13.05
C ILE A 181 -3.63 15.46 11.61
N PHE A 182 -4.55 15.24 10.70
CA PHE A 182 -4.47 15.49 9.26
C PHE A 182 -5.11 16.83 8.93
N THR A 183 -4.73 17.38 7.79
CA THR A 183 -5.22 18.63 7.23
C THR A 183 -5.68 18.41 5.79
N LEU A 184 -6.94 18.68 5.54
CA LEU A 184 -7.47 18.90 4.20
C LEU A 184 -7.58 20.41 3.99
N ARG A 185 -6.82 20.95 3.04
CA ARG A 185 -6.87 22.38 2.74
C ARG A 185 -8.08 22.67 1.86
N VAL A 186 -8.80 23.71 2.23
CA VAL A 186 -9.88 24.30 1.43
C VAL A 186 -9.42 25.72 1.07
N PRO A 187 -8.58 25.88 0.02
CA PRO A 187 -7.74 27.07 -0.14
C PRO A 187 -8.54 28.38 -0.21
N LYS A 188 -9.73 28.33 -0.81
CA LYS A 188 -10.60 29.49 -0.98
C LYS A 188 -12.07 29.08 -0.89
N ILE A 189 -12.81 29.81 -0.06
CA ILE A 189 -14.28 29.75 0.00
C ILE A 189 -14.85 31.15 -0.25
N VAL A 190 -16.04 31.21 -0.83
CA VAL A 190 -16.75 32.46 -1.18
C VAL A 190 -18.20 32.40 -0.72
N LYS A 191 -18.76 33.54 -0.34
CA LYS A 191 -20.17 33.67 0.03
C LYS A 191 -21.01 33.94 -1.22
N THR A 192 -21.92 33.03 -1.55
CA THR A 192 -22.92 33.16 -2.62
C THR A 192 -24.30 33.49 -2.03
N LYS A 193 -25.32 33.64 -2.87
CA LYS A 193 -26.71 33.76 -2.42
C LYS A 193 -27.22 32.50 -1.71
N ASN A 194 -26.63 31.34 -2.03
CA ASN A 194 -27.01 30.02 -1.50
C ASN A 194 -26.15 29.57 -0.32
N GLY A 195 -25.27 30.45 0.20
CA GLY A 195 -24.37 30.15 1.32
C GLY A 195 -22.89 30.19 0.94
N TRP A 196 -22.03 29.67 1.82
CA TRP A 196 -20.60 29.54 1.55
C TRP A 196 -20.33 28.37 0.60
N LYS A 197 -19.42 28.57 -0.37
CA LYS A 197 -19.03 27.57 -1.36
C LYS A 197 -17.52 27.50 -1.53
N VAL A 198 -16.99 26.33 -1.86
CA VAL A 198 -15.60 26.11 -2.27
C VAL A 198 -15.37 26.73 -3.64
N ALA A 199 -14.33 27.55 -3.77
CA ALA A 199 -14.00 28.30 -4.98
C ALA A 199 -12.57 28.06 -5.48
N GLN A 200 -11.88 27.07 -4.91
CA GLN A 200 -10.57 26.60 -5.34
C GLN A 200 -10.43 25.11 -4.97
N ALA A 201 -9.68 24.36 -5.78
CA ALA A 201 -9.59 22.92 -5.63
C ALA A 201 -9.05 22.52 -4.26
N LEU A 202 -9.58 21.41 -3.73
CA LEU A 202 -9.15 20.87 -2.44
C LEU A 202 -7.72 20.33 -2.53
N GLU A 203 -6.95 20.45 -1.45
CA GLU A 203 -5.60 19.86 -1.36
C GLU A 203 -5.48 18.97 -0.12
N VAL A 204 -5.14 17.70 -0.33
CA VAL A 204 -4.87 16.74 0.75
C VAL A 204 -3.42 16.88 1.19
N ASP A 205 -3.17 16.99 2.51
CA ASP A 205 -1.79 16.99 2.99
C ASP A 205 -1.07 15.66 2.66
N PRO A 206 0.27 15.66 2.52
CA PRO A 206 1.01 14.46 2.13
C PRO A 206 0.83 13.27 3.09
N THR A 207 0.62 13.52 4.39
CA THR A 207 0.49 12.46 5.39
C THR A 207 -0.89 11.80 5.37
N LEU A 208 -1.96 12.56 5.18
CA LEU A 208 -3.32 12.05 4.95
C LEU A 208 -3.38 11.28 3.65
N ARG A 209 -2.75 11.80 2.59
CA ARG A 209 -2.65 11.11 1.31
C ARG A 209 -1.93 9.76 1.48
N THR A 210 -0.78 9.71 2.16
CA THR A 210 -0.08 8.45 2.43
C THR A 210 -0.92 7.47 3.25
N TYR A 211 -1.67 7.96 4.25
CA TYR A 211 -2.59 7.15 5.06
C TYR A 211 -3.72 6.53 4.23
N LEU A 212 -4.34 7.32 3.35
CA LEU A 212 -5.40 6.86 2.46
C LEU A 212 -4.85 5.88 1.40
N GLU A 213 -3.81 6.27 0.66
CA GLU A 213 -3.26 5.45 -0.43
C GLU A 213 -2.60 4.14 0.04
N SER A 214 -2.14 4.05 1.29
CA SER A 214 -1.65 2.78 1.87
C SER A 214 -2.78 1.84 2.28
N GLY A 215 -4.03 2.32 2.31
CA GLY A 215 -5.18 1.53 2.72
C GLY A 215 -5.25 1.29 4.23
N MET A 216 -4.54 2.07 5.04
CA MET A 216 -4.61 1.96 6.52
C MET A 216 -5.99 2.30 7.09
N HIS A 217 -6.82 2.99 6.31
CA HIS A 217 -8.20 3.30 6.65
C HIS A 217 -9.19 2.16 6.37
N LEU A 218 -8.76 1.12 5.65
CA LEU A 218 -9.60 -0.01 5.27
C LEU A 218 -9.74 -1.01 6.42
N LYS A 219 -10.58 -2.04 6.21
CA LYS A 219 -10.76 -3.16 7.13
C LYS A 219 -9.44 -3.86 7.48
N PRO A 220 -9.12 -4.04 8.77
CA PRO A 220 -7.96 -4.86 9.19
C PRO A 220 -8.04 -6.32 8.72
N GLU A 221 -9.24 -6.83 8.47
CA GLU A 221 -9.48 -8.19 7.97
C GLU A 221 -8.84 -8.43 6.60
N LEU A 222 -8.64 -7.38 5.81
CA LEU A 222 -7.95 -7.46 4.52
C LEU A 222 -6.46 -7.80 4.64
N LEU A 223 -5.88 -7.72 5.85
CA LEU A 223 -4.52 -8.13 6.17
C LEU A 223 -4.44 -9.59 6.69
N THR A 224 -5.53 -10.34 6.64
CA THR A 224 -5.52 -11.78 6.91
C THR A 224 -5.07 -12.55 5.67
N SER A 225 -4.46 -13.72 5.84
CA SER A 225 -3.89 -14.47 4.71
C SER A 225 -4.93 -15.00 3.72
N GLN A 226 -6.20 -15.07 4.14
CA GLN A 226 -7.32 -15.45 3.27
C GLN A 226 -7.69 -14.35 2.28
N HIS A 227 -7.41 -13.09 2.62
CA HIS A 227 -7.79 -11.93 1.82
C HIS A 227 -6.60 -11.19 1.22
N TYR A 228 -5.45 -11.21 1.89
CA TYR A 228 -4.28 -10.47 1.47
C TYR A 228 -3.54 -11.20 0.34
N PRO A 229 -3.18 -10.52 -0.77
CA PRO A 229 -2.53 -11.18 -1.92
C PRO A 229 -1.19 -11.86 -1.59
N PHE A 230 -0.54 -11.47 -0.49
CA PHE A 230 0.69 -12.09 0.00
C PHE A 230 0.39 -12.82 1.32
N PRO A 231 0.35 -14.16 1.39
CA PRO A 231 -0.13 -14.86 2.58
C PRO A 231 0.90 -14.74 3.73
N LEU A 232 0.55 -13.94 4.73
CA LEU A 232 1.39 -13.65 5.90
C LEU A 232 0.83 -14.35 7.13
N GLU A 233 1.25 -15.58 7.36
CA GLU A 233 1.06 -16.30 8.63
C GLU A 233 2.37 -16.81 9.18
N VAL A 234 2.51 -16.78 10.51
CA VAL A 234 3.69 -17.34 11.18
C VAL A 234 3.79 -18.83 10.85
N GLY A 235 4.94 -19.24 10.32
CA GLY A 235 5.17 -20.60 9.85
C GLY A 235 5.10 -20.77 8.34
N ASN A 236 4.53 -19.80 7.61
CA ASN A 236 4.61 -19.80 6.15
C ASN A 236 6.06 -19.72 5.69
N PHE A 237 6.41 -20.45 4.64
CA PHE A 237 7.74 -20.34 4.04
C PHE A 237 7.73 -20.58 2.54
N TRP A 238 8.76 -20.04 1.89
CA TRP A 238 9.09 -20.23 0.49
C TRP A 238 10.55 -20.63 0.37
N LYS A 239 10.82 -21.73 -0.32
CA LYS A 239 12.17 -22.22 -0.58
C LYS A 239 12.47 -22.12 -2.07
N TYR A 240 13.61 -21.51 -2.38
CA TYR A 240 14.07 -21.25 -3.73
C TYR A 240 15.40 -21.95 -3.97
N ARG A 241 15.58 -22.48 -5.18
CA ARG A 241 16.90 -22.88 -5.69
C ARG A 241 17.47 -21.73 -6.51
N VAL A 242 18.74 -21.42 -6.27
CA VAL A 242 19.46 -20.36 -6.99
C VAL A 242 20.23 -20.95 -8.16
N GLU A 243 19.97 -20.45 -9.35
CA GLU A 243 20.60 -20.87 -10.60
C GLU A 243 21.39 -19.70 -11.18
N TYR A 244 22.72 -19.83 -11.30
CA TYR A 244 23.59 -18.81 -11.87
C TYR A 244 23.68 -18.98 -13.39
N VAL A 245 23.35 -17.93 -14.14
CA VAL A 245 23.42 -17.97 -15.61
C VAL A 245 24.87 -17.76 -16.03
N GLY A 246 25.44 -18.70 -16.78
CA GLY A 246 26.83 -18.67 -17.23
C GLY A 246 27.84 -19.39 -16.31
N GLY A 247 27.36 -20.11 -15.29
CA GLY A 247 28.17 -21.07 -14.51
C GLY A 247 29.25 -20.47 -13.59
N ARG A 248 29.50 -19.16 -13.64
CA ARG A 248 30.37 -18.49 -12.66
C ARG A 248 29.56 -18.14 -11.42
N ARG A 249 29.90 -18.76 -10.29
CA ARG A 249 29.49 -18.25 -8.99
C ARG A 249 30.21 -16.91 -8.73
N PRO A 250 29.54 -15.93 -8.11
CA PRO A 250 30.24 -14.77 -7.58
C PRO A 250 31.34 -15.30 -6.65
N ILE A 251 32.58 -14.95 -6.93
CA ILE A 251 33.68 -15.22 -6.00
C ILE A 251 33.39 -14.33 -4.79
N ASP A 252 33.26 -14.94 -3.62
CA ASP A 252 33.06 -14.20 -2.38
C ASP A 252 34.32 -13.35 -2.14
N PRO A 253 34.26 -12.01 -2.29
CA PRO A 253 35.46 -11.19 -2.18
C PRO A 253 36.09 -11.29 -0.79
N ALA A 254 35.29 -11.63 0.23
CA ALA A 254 35.79 -11.86 1.58
C ALA A 254 36.65 -13.13 1.72
N LYS A 255 36.54 -14.08 0.78
CA LYS A 255 37.40 -15.29 0.72
C LYS A 255 38.65 -15.08 -0.12
N GLU A 256 38.61 -14.21 -1.13
CA GLU A 256 39.76 -13.91 -1.98
C GLU A 256 40.88 -13.23 -1.17
N ASP A 257 40.54 -12.29 -0.28
CA ASP A 257 41.51 -11.62 0.60
C ASP A 257 42.11 -12.53 1.69
N ALA A 258 41.48 -13.68 1.98
CA ALA A 258 41.94 -14.61 3.01
C ALA A 258 42.93 -15.66 2.48
N GLU A 259 42.91 -15.95 1.17
CA GLU A 259 43.72 -17.01 0.57
C GLU A 259 45.01 -16.49 -0.10
N GLU A 260 45.13 -15.18 -0.34
CA GLU A 260 46.36 -14.54 -0.83
C GLU A 260 47.21 -13.93 0.29
N ALA A 261 47.36 -14.64 1.42
CA ALA A 261 48.46 -14.35 2.34
C ALA A 261 49.77 -14.78 1.66
N PRO A 262 50.74 -13.86 1.44
CA PRO A 262 51.96 -14.18 0.72
C PRO A 262 52.75 -15.27 1.46
N ALA A 263 52.95 -16.40 0.79
CA ALA A 263 53.88 -17.43 1.26
C ALA A 263 55.27 -16.79 1.49
N PRO A 264 55.98 -17.14 2.57
CA PRO A 264 57.31 -16.61 2.82
C PRO A 264 58.23 -16.94 1.64
N ALA A 265 58.90 -15.91 1.12
CA ALA A 265 59.72 -15.97 -0.09
C ALA A 265 60.77 -17.09 -0.03
N PRO A 266 60.91 -17.92 -1.08
CA PRO A 266 62.01 -18.88 -1.17
C PRO A 266 63.32 -18.14 -1.50
N ASP A 267 64.34 -18.48 -0.72
CA ASP A 267 65.70 -17.98 -0.80
C ASP A 267 66.36 -18.32 -2.15
N LYS A 268 67.01 -17.34 -2.77
CA LYS A 268 67.57 -17.44 -4.12
C LYS A 268 68.95 -18.11 -4.09
N THR A 269 69.11 -19.22 -4.80
CA THR A 269 70.43 -19.66 -5.30
C THR A 269 70.32 -20.11 -6.76
N PRO A 270 71.19 -19.63 -7.68
CA PRO A 270 71.17 -20.05 -9.07
C PRO A 270 72.11 -21.24 -9.31
N THR A 271 71.69 -22.25 -10.04
CA THR A 271 72.62 -23.22 -10.67
C THR A 271 72.09 -23.61 -12.04
N ALA A 272 72.99 -23.54 -13.01
CA ALA A 272 72.73 -23.69 -14.44
C ALA A 272 72.84 -25.14 -14.93
N ALA A 273 72.27 -25.35 -16.11
CA ALA A 273 72.50 -26.42 -17.10
C ALA A 273 71.93 -27.82 -16.80
N THR A 274 71.10 -28.34 -17.72
CA THR A 274 71.54 -29.28 -18.78
C THR A 274 70.32 -29.80 -19.56
N LEU A 275 70.41 -29.74 -20.90
CA LEU A 275 69.56 -30.42 -21.87
C LEU A 275 69.87 -31.93 -21.87
N SER A 276 68.87 -32.80 -21.73
CA SER A 276 68.88 -34.12 -22.39
C SER A 276 67.49 -34.76 -22.38
N GLY A 277 67.15 -35.38 -23.51
CA GLY A 277 65.84 -35.98 -23.75
C GLY A 277 65.60 -37.27 -22.97
N ALA A 278 64.33 -37.55 -22.71
CA ALA A 278 63.86 -38.86 -22.32
C ALA A 278 62.43 -39.09 -22.84
N ALA A 279 62.17 -40.35 -23.14
CA ALA A 279 61.01 -40.90 -23.82
C ALA A 279 59.65 -40.50 -23.24
N VAL A 280 58.67 -40.40 -24.15
CA VAL A 280 57.23 -40.39 -23.88
C VAL A 280 56.83 -41.73 -23.28
N PRO A 281 56.31 -41.80 -22.04
CA PRO A 281 55.57 -42.96 -21.57
C PRO A 281 54.10 -42.79 -21.98
N ASP A 282 53.53 -43.82 -22.59
CA ASP A 282 52.08 -43.98 -22.75
C ASP A 282 51.42 -43.95 -21.36
N ALA A 283 50.90 -42.79 -20.98
CA ALA A 283 50.11 -42.62 -19.78
C ALA A 283 48.65 -42.90 -20.14
N ASN A 284 48.15 -44.04 -19.66
CA ASN A 284 46.72 -44.32 -19.55
C ASN A 284 46.00 -43.08 -18.98
N PRO A 285 44.92 -42.60 -19.60
CA PRO A 285 44.15 -41.50 -19.03
C PRO A 285 43.60 -41.97 -17.67
N THR A 286 44.15 -41.41 -16.59
CA THR A 286 43.50 -41.41 -15.28
C THR A 286 42.06 -40.96 -15.47
N PRO A 287 41.06 -41.60 -14.83
CA PRO A 287 39.68 -41.14 -14.86
C PRO A 287 39.71 -39.67 -14.45
N VAL A 288 39.29 -38.78 -15.34
CA VAL A 288 39.06 -37.39 -15.00
C VAL A 288 38.01 -37.44 -13.90
N ASP A 289 38.40 -37.13 -12.66
CA ASP A 289 37.49 -36.97 -11.54
C ASP A 289 36.42 -35.98 -12.01
N VAL A 290 35.23 -36.51 -12.31
CA VAL A 290 34.08 -35.69 -12.64
C VAL A 290 33.86 -34.84 -11.39
N PRO A 291 34.08 -33.51 -11.45
CA PRO A 291 34.00 -32.69 -10.26
C PRO A 291 32.64 -32.92 -9.62
N ALA A 292 32.66 -33.20 -8.32
CA ALA A 292 31.46 -33.44 -7.52
C ALA A 292 30.41 -32.39 -7.91
N ARG A 293 29.22 -32.85 -8.32
CA ARG A 293 28.13 -32.01 -8.81
C ARG A 293 27.88 -30.93 -7.76
N VAL A 294 28.29 -29.71 -8.06
CA VAL A 294 28.16 -28.60 -7.10
C VAL A 294 26.67 -28.35 -6.90
N GLU A 295 26.16 -28.65 -5.71
CA GLU A 295 24.75 -28.42 -5.38
C GLU A 295 24.44 -26.93 -5.49
N ASN A 296 23.35 -26.60 -6.16
CA ASN A 296 22.91 -25.21 -6.30
C ASN A 296 22.49 -24.66 -4.93
N PRO A 297 22.86 -23.41 -4.58
CA PRO A 297 22.46 -22.82 -3.31
C PRO A 297 20.94 -22.79 -3.18
N THR A 298 20.45 -22.88 -1.94
CA THR A 298 19.02 -22.70 -1.65
C THR A 298 18.78 -21.53 -0.72
N ILE A 299 17.65 -20.84 -0.89
CA ILE A 299 17.20 -19.74 -0.05
C ILE A 299 15.84 -20.12 0.52
N THR A 300 15.70 -20.13 1.84
CA THR A 300 14.40 -20.32 2.51
C THR A 300 14.01 -19.02 3.19
N ILE A 301 12.84 -18.47 2.84
CA ILE A 301 12.26 -17.29 3.49
C ILE A 301 11.08 -17.77 4.31
N LYS A 302 11.11 -17.55 5.62
CA LYS A 302 10.08 -17.99 6.56
C LYS A 302 9.51 -16.82 7.34
N VAL A 303 8.20 -16.74 7.45
CA VAL A 303 7.51 -15.81 8.37
C VAL A 303 7.67 -16.34 9.80
N THR A 304 8.32 -15.55 10.64
CA THR A 304 8.66 -15.97 12.02
C THR A 304 7.84 -15.26 13.08
N ASP A 305 7.38 -14.04 12.80
CA ASP A 305 6.56 -13.25 13.71
C ASP A 305 5.70 -12.25 12.92
N ILE A 306 4.53 -11.92 13.46
CA ILE A 306 3.60 -10.93 12.92
C ILE A 306 3.07 -10.07 14.06
N ALA A 307 3.50 -8.82 14.11
CA ALA A 307 2.94 -7.83 15.02
C ALA A 307 1.80 -7.07 14.34
N ARG A 308 0.56 -7.30 14.80
CA ARG A 308 -0.63 -6.61 14.30
C ARG A 308 -0.83 -5.26 15.00
N ARG A 309 -1.24 -4.25 14.24
CA ARG A 309 -1.63 -2.91 14.69
C ARG A 309 -2.89 -2.48 13.93
N ASP A 310 -3.46 -1.36 14.33
CA ASP A 310 -4.65 -0.84 13.65
C ASP A 310 -4.27 -0.29 12.27
N GLY A 311 -4.77 -0.95 11.21
CA GLY A 311 -4.53 -0.59 9.81
C GLY A 311 -3.22 -1.09 9.18
N PHE A 312 -2.35 -1.78 9.93
CA PHE A 312 -1.09 -2.33 9.40
C PHE A 312 -0.54 -3.49 10.24
N LEU A 313 0.46 -4.20 9.70
CA LEU A 313 1.25 -5.19 10.44
C LEU A 313 2.74 -5.06 10.15
N ILE A 314 3.55 -5.60 11.06
CA ILE A 314 4.96 -5.87 10.80
C ILE A 314 5.15 -7.37 10.69
N ALA A 315 5.59 -7.82 9.51
CA ALA A 315 5.98 -9.20 9.27
C ALA A 315 7.51 -9.32 9.44
N THR A 316 7.94 -10.23 10.32
CA THR A 316 9.36 -10.58 10.51
C THR A 316 9.67 -11.88 9.78
N PHE A 317 10.72 -11.84 8.95
CA PHE A 317 11.15 -12.96 8.13
C PHE A 317 12.55 -13.43 8.55
N ALA A 318 12.73 -14.75 8.62
CA ALA A 318 14.05 -15.37 8.61
C ALA A 318 14.37 -15.81 7.18
N LYS A 319 15.55 -15.44 6.69
CA LYS A 319 16.10 -15.83 5.41
C LYS A 319 17.31 -16.71 5.65
N GLU A 320 17.18 -17.98 5.33
CA GLU A 320 18.25 -18.97 5.43
C GLU A 320 18.84 -19.17 4.04
N VAL A 321 20.15 -19.00 3.89
CA VAL A 321 20.88 -19.30 2.65
C VAL A 321 21.80 -20.48 2.90
N GLN A 322 21.61 -21.56 2.17
CA GLN A 322 22.43 -22.77 2.22
C GLN A 322 23.32 -22.82 0.99
N ASP A 323 24.61 -22.53 1.17
CA ASP A 323 25.68 -22.65 0.16
C ASP A 323 26.94 -23.23 0.82
N GLY A 324 26.93 -24.55 1.06
CA GLY A 324 27.92 -25.25 1.88
C GLY A 324 27.67 -25.08 3.39
N GLU A 325 27.60 -23.84 3.87
CA GLU A 325 27.19 -23.49 5.23
C GLU A 325 25.81 -22.80 5.21
N ILE A 326 25.07 -22.91 6.31
CA ILE A 326 23.77 -22.24 6.48
C ILE A 326 24.03 -20.88 7.14
N THR A 327 23.64 -19.81 6.45
CA THR A 327 23.60 -18.45 7.01
C THR A 327 22.16 -18.02 7.20
N THR A 328 21.88 -17.31 8.29
CA THR A 328 20.53 -16.82 8.60
C THR A 328 20.55 -15.31 8.78
N GLU A 329 19.71 -14.63 8.01
CA GLU A 329 19.47 -13.20 8.09
C GLU A 329 18.01 -12.95 8.53
N THR A 330 17.78 -11.95 9.36
CA THR A 330 16.41 -11.51 9.71
C THR A 330 16.11 -10.18 9.05
N PHE A 331 14.97 -10.08 8.36
CA PHE A 331 14.47 -8.83 7.82
C PHE A 331 13.00 -8.63 8.15
N ARG A 332 12.50 -7.40 8.02
CA ARG A 332 11.13 -7.04 8.38
C ARG A 332 10.47 -6.23 7.28
N GLN A 333 9.15 -6.37 7.17
CA GLN A 333 8.33 -5.59 6.26
C GLN A 333 7.20 -4.91 7.01
N LEU A 334 6.94 -3.66 6.67
CA LEU A 334 5.74 -2.92 7.06
C LEU A 334 4.68 -3.15 6.00
N VAL A 335 3.58 -3.77 6.41
CA VAL A 335 2.54 -4.25 5.51
C VAL A 335 1.24 -3.53 5.82
N THR A 336 0.69 -2.91 4.79
CA THR A 336 -0.61 -2.22 4.80
C THR A 336 -1.49 -2.88 3.75
N THR A 337 -2.79 -2.60 3.77
CA THR A 337 -3.75 -3.23 2.87
C THR A 337 -3.40 -3.03 1.40
N ARG A 338 -2.75 -1.93 1.03
CA ARG A 338 -2.37 -1.64 -0.36
C ARG A 338 -0.87 -1.70 -0.63
N ARG A 339 -0.01 -1.75 0.38
CA ARG A 339 1.44 -1.58 0.17
C ARG A 339 2.28 -2.40 1.13
N ILE A 340 3.40 -2.92 0.63
CA ILE A 340 4.44 -3.60 1.41
C ILE A 340 5.72 -2.79 1.33
N PHE A 341 6.24 -2.32 2.45
CA PHE A 341 7.50 -1.58 2.54
C PHE A 341 8.58 -2.42 3.23
N PRO A 342 9.86 -2.28 2.86
CA PRO A 342 10.93 -2.73 3.75
C PRO A 342 10.80 -1.97 5.08
N CYS A 343 11.06 -2.59 6.22
CA CYS A 343 11.07 -1.92 7.52
C CYS A 343 12.45 -2.05 8.16
N THR A 344 13.21 -0.96 8.13
CA THR A 344 14.54 -0.86 8.73
C THR A 344 14.48 -0.87 10.26
N ARG A 345 15.65 -0.88 10.91
CA ARG A 345 15.74 -0.76 12.37
C ARG A 345 15.02 0.50 12.89
N ASP A 346 15.18 1.63 12.20
CA ASP A 346 14.55 2.90 12.61
C ASP A 346 13.03 2.85 12.48
N CYS A 347 12.52 2.20 11.43
CA CYS A 347 11.08 1.91 11.26
C CYS A 347 10.51 1.13 12.47
N ILE A 348 11.22 0.11 12.95
CA ILE A 348 10.79 -0.69 14.11
C ILE A 348 10.84 0.11 15.40
N GLN A 349 11.88 0.93 15.61
CA GLN A 349 12.02 1.72 16.83
C GLN A 349 10.93 2.78 17.00
N ASN A 350 10.29 3.20 15.91
CA ASN A 350 9.27 4.24 15.89
C ASN A 350 7.91 3.70 15.42
N ILE A 351 7.66 2.40 15.54
CA ILE A 351 6.44 1.75 15.06
C ILE A 351 5.16 2.28 15.73
N ASP A 352 5.24 2.71 16.99
CA ASP A 352 4.07 3.22 17.71
C ASP A 352 3.85 4.74 17.47
N ASP A 353 4.74 5.39 16.70
CA ASP A 353 4.56 6.77 16.22
C ASP A 353 4.01 6.77 14.78
N ILE A 354 2.69 6.89 14.66
CA ILE A 354 2.01 6.95 13.36
C ILE A 354 2.48 8.12 12.49
N ALA A 355 2.89 9.25 13.09
CA ALA A 355 3.38 10.39 12.30
C ALA A 355 4.73 10.06 11.67
N TYR A 356 5.62 9.41 12.43
CA TYR A 356 6.87 8.88 11.91
C TYR A 356 6.61 7.85 10.80
N LEU A 357 5.74 6.87 11.02
CA LEU A 357 5.47 5.81 10.02
C LEU A 357 4.93 6.38 8.70
N LEU A 358 4.01 7.34 8.75
CA LEU A 358 3.51 8.01 7.55
C LEU A 358 4.60 8.79 6.83
N GLY A 359 5.49 9.45 7.59
CA GLY A 359 6.70 10.09 7.05
C GLY A 359 7.63 9.08 6.38
N TYR A 360 7.91 7.95 7.04
CA TYR A 360 8.72 6.86 6.51
C TYR A 360 8.14 6.33 5.19
N MET A 361 6.86 5.96 5.16
CA MET A 361 6.19 5.46 3.95
C MET A 361 6.19 6.49 2.81
N SER A 362 6.15 7.80 3.12
CA SER A 362 6.22 8.84 2.08
C SER A 362 7.59 8.96 1.40
N GLN A 363 8.63 8.37 1.99
CA GLN A 363 10.01 8.42 1.50
C GLN A 363 10.50 7.08 0.96
N GLN A 364 9.86 5.98 1.35
CA GLN A 364 10.26 4.64 0.92
C GLN A 364 9.54 4.22 -0.36
N THR A 365 10.22 3.44 -1.19
CA THR A 365 9.58 2.72 -2.30
C THR A 365 9.04 1.39 -1.79
N PRO A 366 7.73 1.13 -1.90
CA PRO A 366 7.19 -0.17 -1.54
C PRO A 366 7.67 -1.26 -2.49
N VAL A 367 7.85 -2.46 -1.94
CA VAL A 367 8.17 -3.70 -2.66
C VAL A 367 6.99 -4.16 -3.52
N PHE A 368 5.76 -3.91 -3.06
CA PHE A 368 4.50 -4.20 -3.75
C PHE A 368 3.48 -3.08 -3.53
N VAL A 369 2.69 -2.77 -4.56
CA VAL A 369 1.49 -1.93 -4.51
C VAL A 369 0.31 -2.76 -5.03
N PHE A 370 -0.74 -2.89 -4.23
CA PHE A 370 -1.95 -3.63 -4.55
C PHE A 370 -3.12 -2.66 -4.82
N PRO A 371 -4.06 -3.02 -5.71
CA PRO A 371 -4.02 -4.19 -6.59
C PRO A 371 -2.91 -4.08 -7.66
N LEU A 372 -2.38 -5.21 -8.10
CA LEU A 372 -1.35 -5.27 -9.14
C LEU A 372 -2.01 -5.17 -10.52
N VAL A 373 -2.22 -3.94 -10.99
CA VAL A 373 -2.83 -3.67 -12.30
C VAL A 373 -1.78 -3.73 -13.41
N PRO A 374 -2.01 -4.45 -14.53
CA PRO A 374 -1.08 -4.48 -15.67
C PRO A 374 -0.76 -3.08 -16.20
N GLY A 375 0.52 -2.80 -16.43
CA GLY A 375 1.03 -1.49 -16.85
C GLY A 375 1.17 -0.47 -15.72
N ALA A 376 0.75 -0.78 -14.49
CA ALA A 376 0.98 0.11 -13.36
C ALA A 376 2.45 0.13 -12.96
N SER A 377 2.99 1.31 -12.68
CA SER A 377 4.36 1.51 -12.23
C SER A 377 4.40 2.34 -10.94
N TRP A 378 5.43 2.16 -10.13
CA TRP A 378 5.59 2.90 -8.89
C TRP A 378 7.04 3.12 -8.48
N GLY A 379 7.28 4.26 -7.85
CA GLY A 379 8.52 4.64 -7.19
C GLY A 379 8.29 4.98 -5.72
N VAL A 380 8.84 6.11 -5.28
CA VAL A 380 8.73 6.60 -3.89
C VAL A 380 7.27 6.73 -3.46
N ALA A 381 6.97 6.33 -2.23
CA ALA A 381 5.63 6.26 -1.66
C ALA A 381 4.63 5.40 -2.45
N GLY A 382 5.07 4.59 -3.42
CA GLY A 382 4.17 3.78 -4.25
C GLY A 382 3.39 4.59 -5.28
N ARG A 383 3.91 5.74 -5.71
CA ARG A 383 3.32 6.58 -6.76
C ARG A 383 4.13 6.46 -8.04
N SER A 384 3.46 6.57 -9.18
CA SER A 384 4.11 6.63 -10.50
C SER A 384 4.80 7.99 -10.70
N GLY A 385 5.89 8.00 -11.44
CA GLY A 385 6.69 9.17 -11.75
C GLY A 385 7.68 8.91 -12.89
N GLU A 386 8.57 9.88 -13.16
CA GLU A 386 9.54 9.77 -14.26
C GLU A 386 10.58 8.65 -14.06
N HIS A 387 10.86 8.31 -12.80
CA HIS A 387 11.85 7.30 -12.41
C HIS A 387 11.22 6.23 -11.52
N ASP A 388 10.21 5.56 -12.07
CA ASP A 388 9.58 4.45 -11.39
C ASP A 388 10.56 3.30 -11.17
N ARG A 389 10.53 2.76 -9.95
CA ARG A 389 11.42 1.68 -9.55
C ARG A 389 10.86 0.33 -9.97
N TYR A 390 9.55 0.19 -9.98
CA TYR A 390 8.84 -1.05 -10.24
C TYR A 390 7.72 -0.83 -11.26
N GLU A 391 7.42 -1.85 -12.04
CA GLU A 391 6.39 -1.85 -13.08
C GLU A 391 5.77 -3.24 -13.18
N VAL A 392 4.44 -3.32 -13.21
CA VAL A 392 3.71 -4.52 -13.63
C VAL A 392 3.73 -4.56 -15.16
N LYS A 393 4.31 -5.61 -15.73
CA LYS A 393 4.34 -5.74 -17.19
C LYS A 393 2.91 -5.85 -17.74
N PRO A 394 2.62 -5.22 -18.89
CA PRO A 394 1.28 -5.23 -19.48
C PRO A 394 0.88 -6.62 -19.97
N GLU A 395 1.87 -7.44 -20.35
CA GLU A 395 1.68 -8.84 -20.70
C GLU A 395 1.57 -9.67 -19.41
N LEU A 396 0.37 -10.17 -19.13
CA LEU A 396 0.18 -11.23 -18.16
C LEU A 396 0.87 -12.49 -18.70
N GLN A 397 1.82 -13.04 -17.95
CA GLN A 397 2.27 -14.41 -18.23
C GLN A 397 1.18 -15.34 -17.74
N SER A 398 0.61 -16.11 -18.67
CA SER A 398 -0.50 -17.01 -18.34
C SER A 398 -0.08 -18.04 -17.29
N ASP A 399 1.14 -18.57 -17.40
CA ASP A 399 1.58 -19.71 -16.59
C ASP A 399 3.06 -19.63 -16.19
N ALA A 400 3.37 -20.03 -14.97
CA ALA A 400 4.71 -20.22 -14.45
C ALA A 400 4.88 -21.67 -13.99
N SER A 401 5.71 -22.44 -14.71
CA SER A 401 6.07 -23.81 -14.34
C SER A 401 7.39 -23.81 -13.58
N VAL A 402 7.35 -24.21 -12.30
CA VAL A 402 8.51 -24.31 -11.42
C VAL A 402 8.50 -25.64 -10.68
N PRO A 403 9.61 -26.10 -10.07
CA PRO A 403 9.63 -27.40 -9.38
C PRO A 403 8.60 -27.55 -8.25
N ALA A 404 8.18 -26.43 -7.64
CA ALA A 404 7.11 -26.43 -6.63
C ALA A 404 5.70 -26.68 -7.20
N GLY A 405 5.51 -26.60 -8.52
CA GLY A 405 4.22 -26.77 -9.20
C GLY A 405 4.04 -25.84 -10.40
N ASP A 406 2.91 -26.01 -11.08
CA ASP A 406 2.46 -25.11 -12.14
C ASP A 406 1.49 -24.08 -11.56
N PHE A 407 1.74 -22.80 -11.84
CA PHE A 407 0.92 -21.68 -11.35
C PHE A 407 0.35 -20.90 -12.52
N SER A 408 -0.98 -20.70 -12.54
CA SER A 408 -1.64 -19.80 -13.48
C SER A 408 -1.65 -18.36 -12.96
N ASP A 409 -1.97 -17.41 -13.85
CA ASP A 409 -2.24 -16.01 -13.53
C ASP A 409 -1.05 -15.29 -12.87
N ALA A 410 0.16 -15.67 -13.30
CA ALA A 410 1.39 -15.09 -12.80
C ALA A 410 1.56 -13.64 -13.31
N ILE A 411 1.71 -12.71 -12.36
CA ILE A 411 1.93 -11.30 -12.63
C ILE A 411 3.43 -11.03 -12.69
N VAL A 412 3.92 -10.50 -13.80
CA VAL A 412 5.33 -10.15 -13.96
C VAL A 412 5.55 -8.72 -13.47
N ILE A 413 6.42 -8.57 -12.47
CA ILE A 413 6.82 -7.28 -11.91
C ILE A 413 8.30 -7.08 -12.21
N GLY A 414 8.62 -6.13 -13.08
CA GLY A 414 9.99 -5.68 -13.33
C GLY A 414 10.37 -4.55 -12.40
N GLY A 415 11.65 -4.42 -12.07
CA GLY A 415 12.11 -3.26 -11.31
C GLY A 415 13.61 -3.09 -11.20
N SER A 416 14.02 -1.87 -10.89
CA SER A 416 15.41 -1.51 -10.66
C SER A 416 15.77 -1.72 -9.18
N ILE A 417 16.91 -2.37 -8.96
CA ILE A 417 17.52 -2.56 -7.64
C ILE A 417 18.92 -1.99 -7.70
N GLY A 418 19.44 -1.32 -6.66
CA GLY A 418 20.84 -0.86 -6.58
C GLY A 418 21.54 -0.63 -7.94
N GLU A 419 22.46 -1.53 -8.30
CA GLU A 419 23.20 -1.54 -9.57
C GLU A 419 22.66 -2.56 -10.61
N GLY A 420 21.38 -2.86 -10.59
CA GLY A 420 20.81 -3.99 -11.32
C GLY A 420 19.32 -3.90 -11.60
N HIS A 421 18.81 -5.00 -12.14
CA HIS A 421 17.41 -5.18 -12.49
C HIS A 421 16.90 -6.50 -11.91
N GLU A 422 15.65 -6.51 -11.48
CA GLU A 422 14.95 -7.71 -11.07
C GLU A 422 13.62 -7.86 -11.80
N GLU A 423 13.24 -9.11 -12.03
CA GLU A 423 11.93 -9.49 -12.54
C GLU A 423 11.37 -10.54 -11.58
N ARG A 424 10.13 -10.36 -11.14
CA ARG A 424 9.43 -11.25 -10.22
C ARG A 424 8.18 -11.77 -10.90
N LEU A 425 7.95 -13.08 -10.87
CA LEU A 425 6.66 -13.68 -11.18
C LEU A 425 5.93 -13.88 -9.86
N PHE A 426 4.86 -13.12 -9.67
CA PHE A 426 4.05 -13.09 -8.46
C PHE A 426 2.69 -13.72 -8.71
N VAL A 427 2.27 -14.63 -7.83
CA VAL A 427 0.98 -15.31 -7.89
C VAL A 427 0.19 -14.92 -6.64
N PRO A 428 -0.96 -14.24 -6.77
CA PRO A 428 -1.81 -13.88 -5.63
C PRO A 428 -2.18 -15.09 -4.77
N GLY A 429 -2.12 -14.92 -3.45
CA GLY A 429 -2.37 -16.01 -2.48
C GLY A 429 -1.22 -17.01 -2.36
N THR A 430 -0.18 -16.93 -3.20
CA THR A 430 1.02 -17.77 -3.10
C THR A 430 2.27 -16.96 -2.77
N GLY A 431 2.53 -15.86 -3.48
CA GLY A 431 3.77 -15.06 -3.35
C GLY A 431 4.61 -15.05 -4.62
N VAL A 432 5.92 -14.82 -4.48
CA VAL A 432 6.85 -14.82 -5.62
C VAL A 432 7.25 -16.26 -5.93
N VAL A 433 6.95 -16.75 -7.14
CA VAL A 433 7.25 -18.15 -7.53
C VAL A 433 8.56 -18.25 -8.32
N LEU A 434 8.98 -17.16 -8.96
CA LEU A 434 10.24 -17.07 -9.68
C LEU A 434 10.76 -15.63 -9.61
N ARG A 435 12.07 -15.48 -9.44
CA ARG A 435 12.73 -14.17 -9.48
C ARG A 435 14.00 -14.24 -10.32
N LYS A 436 14.12 -13.37 -11.32
CA LYS A 436 15.35 -13.19 -12.11
C LYS A 436 16.03 -11.92 -11.61
N VAL A 437 17.32 -12.01 -11.32
CA VAL A 437 18.11 -10.87 -10.83
C VAL A 437 19.32 -10.72 -11.74
N ARG A 438 19.53 -9.50 -12.25
CA ARG A 438 20.74 -9.10 -12.98
C ARG A 438 21.41 -8.00 -12.16
N SER A 439 22.54 -8.30 -11.56
CA SER A 439 23.28 -7.36 -10.68
C SER A 439 24.77 -7.37 -11.01
N GLY A 440 25.57 -6.54 -10.34
CA GLY A 440 27.04 -6.57 -10.44
C GLY A 440 27.65 -7.94 -10.08
N LEU A 441 26.96 -8.75 -9.27
CA LEU A 441 27.36 -10.14 -8.95
C LEU A 441 27.03 -11.14 -10.08
N GLY A 442 26.47 -10.68 -11.19
CA GLY A 442 26.04 -11.49 -12.31
C GLY A 442 24.54 -11.83 -12.30
N PRO A 443 24.06 -12.44 -13.39
CA PRO A 443 22.69 -12.89 -13.54
C PRO A 443 22.43 -14.18 -12.75
N ARG A 444 21.34 -14.21 -11.98
CA ARG A 444 20.84 -15.42 -11.29
C ARG A 444 19.31 -15.51 -11.36
N THR A 445 18.82 -16.73 -11.24
CA THR A 445 17.38 -17.03 -11.13
C THR A 445 17.13 -17.75 -9.82
N GLU A 446 16.17 -17.26 -9.04
CA GLU A 446 15.66 -17.89 -7.82
C GLU A 446 14.34 -18.57 -8.22
N VAL A 447 14.33 -19.89 -8.29
CA VAL A 447 13.17 -20.70 -8.72
C VAL A 447 12.56 -21.39 -7.51
N MET A 448 11.27 -21.20 -7.26
CA MET A 448 10.60 -21.83 -6.10
C MET A 448 10.56 -23.35 -6.26
N VAL A 449 11.07 -24.07 -5.25
CA VAL A 449 11.13 -25.53 -5.22
C VAL A 449 10.20 -26.16 -4.20
N GLU A 450 9.83 -25.41 -3.16
CA GLU A 450 8.95 -25.87 -2.10
C GLU A 450 8.35 -24.64 -1.40
N TYR A 451 7.11 -24.76 -0.94
CA TYR A 451 6.48 -23.72 -0.12
C TYR A 451 5.46 -24.35 0.82
N ARG A 452 5.12 -23.64 1.89
CA ARG A 452 4.05 -24.01 2.81
C ARG A 452 3.29 -22.77 3.21
N LEU A 453 1.97 -22.83 3.06
CA LEU A 453 1.04 -21.79 3.47
C LEU A 453 0.05 -22.36 4.48
N LEU A 454 -0.09 -21.66 5.59
CA LEU A 454 -1.18 -21.79 6.53
C LEU A 454 -2.23 -20.75 6.08
N LEU A 455 -3.48 -21.20 5.94
CA LEU A 455 -4.63 -20.42 5.46
C LEU A 455 -5.75 -20.43 6.50
#